data_AF-A0A223EAP3-F1
#
_entry.id   AF-A0A223EAP3-F1
#
_cell.length_a   1.000
_cell.length_b   1.000
_cell.length_c   1.000
_cell.angle_alpha   90.00
_cell.angle_beta   90.00
_cell.angle_gamma   90.00
#
_symmetry.space_group_name_H-M   'P 1'
#
loop_
_entity.id
_entity.type
_entity.pdbx_description
1 polymer ?
#
loop_
_entity_poly.entity_id
_entity_poly.type
_entity_poly.pdbx_seq_one_letter_code
_entity_poly.pdbx_strand_id
1 'polypeptide(L)'
;MLIHVVQSGQTLYSIAQTYGTSITAIVEANEIPNPDQLVVGQAIVIPIIGQFYTVQRGDSLWSISRKFGTSVFELAAVNGLNINQLLPIGLRLYIPERPKRQAEFNVYLEPLGAQVSQSLEDSARETAPYLTYLTHFSFQAQRDGSLKEPPIGNLQTIANEQNLVFSMAVTNLENNQFSAELGHILLTDDDVQTKFLNNIIATAKKYQFRDIHFDFEYLFPADREAYNQFLRRARDRIHSEGWFISSALAPKTSAEQKGQWYEAHDYKAHGEIVDWVVIMTYEWGYSGGPPMAVSPIGPVRDVLEYAVTEIPPQKIMMGQNLYGYDWTLPFVQGGPYAKAISPQQAIQLASKYNAEIKFDEEAQAPTFRYTDENQKVHEVWFEDARSIQAKFDLVKELHLRGVSYWKLGISFPQNWLLIIDNFQVVKK
;
A
#
# COMPACT_ATOMS: atom_id res chain seq x y z
N MET A 1 -1.08 0.05 -18.97
CA MET A 1 -2.15 1.03 -18.74
C MET A 1 -1.53 2.43 -18.72
N LEU A 2 -2.32 3.48 -18.96
CA LEU A 2 -1.83 4.85 -18.98
C LEU A 2 -2.56 5.70 -17.95
N ILE A 3 -1.84 6.55 -17.22
CA ILE A 3 -2.46 7.52 -16.31
C ILE A 3 -2.73 8.81 -17.08
N HIS A 4 -3.99 9.24 -17.10
CA HIS A 4 -4.43 10.51 -17.67
C HIS A 4 -4.94 11.44 -16.56
N VAL A 5 -4.52 12.70 -16.59
CA VAL A 5 -5.00 13.73 -15.67
C VAL A 5 -6.01 14.60 -16.40
N VAL A 6 -7.23 14.65 -15.87
CA VAL A 6 -8.33 15.41 -16.46
C VAL A 6 -8.01 16.91 -16.47
N GLN A 7 -8.13 17.51 -17.65
CA GLN A 7 -7.97 18.94 -17.90
C GLN A 7 -9.34 19.63 -18.04
N SER A 8 -9.35 20.95 -17.88
CA SER A 8 -10.55 21.76 -18.07
C SER A 8 -11.18 21.53 -19.44
N GLY A 9 -12.50 21.27 -19.45
CA GLY A 9 -13.30 21.05 -20.67
C GLY A 9 -13.24 19.64 -21.24
N GLN A 10 -12.44 18.72 -20.68
CA GLN A 10 -12.43 17.33 -21.13
C GLN A 10 -13.68 16.56 -20.66
N THR A 11 -14.15 15.69 -21.54
CA THR A 11 -15.21 14.70 -21.26
C THR A 11 -14.66 13.30 -21.45
N LEU A 12 -15.33 12.30 -20.87
CA LEU A 12 -14.98 10.89 -21.13
C LEU A 12 -15.01 10.54 -22.62
N TYR A 13 -15.90 11.15 -23.41
CA TYR A 13 -15.91 11.00 -24.86
C TYR A 13 -14.60 11.49 -25.50
N SER A 14 -14.17 12.71 -25.18
CA SER A 14 -12.94 13.28 -25.73
C SER A 14 -11.69 12.48 -25.32
N ILE A 15 -11.67 11.95 -24.09
CA ILE A 15 -10.59 11.12 -23.57
C ILE A 15 -10.58 9.76 -24.26
N ALA A 16 -11.74 9.10 -24.34
CA ALA A 16 -11.90 7.82 -25.03
C ALA A 16 -11.45 7.91 -26.50
N GLN A 17 -11.86 8.98 -27.20
CA GLN A 17 -11.44 9.26 -28.57
C GLN A 17 -9.93 9.47 -28.68
N THR A 18 -9.32 10.22 -27.75
CA THR A 18 -7.87 10.49 -27.73
C THR A 18 -7.07 9.18 -27.63
N TYR A 19 -7.51 8.27 -26.77
CA TYR A 19 -6.79 7.02 -26.52
C TYR A 19 -7.22 5.85 -27.40
N GLY A 20 -8.33 5.96 -28.12
CA GLY A 20 -8.87 4.87 -28.93
C GLY A 20 -9.47 3.76 -28.08
N THR A 21 -10.17 4.11 -27.01
CA THR A 21 -10.91 3.18 -26.13
C THR A 21 -12.39 3.58 -26.03
N SER A 22 -13.18 2.87 -25.23
CA SER A 22 -14.59 3.20 -24.99
C SER A 22 -14.80 3.94 -23.68
N ILE A 23 -15.87 4.74 -23.60
CA ILE A 23 -16.31 5.38 -22.36
C ILE A 23 -16.57 4.31 -21.29
N THR A 24 -17.26 3.23 -21.66
CA THR A 24 -17.58 2.10 -20.75
C THR A 24 -16.33 1.50 -20.14
N ALA A 25 -15.29 1.23 -20.93
CA ALA A 25 -14.03 0.68 -20.43
C ALA A 25 -13.36 1.63 -19.43
N ILE A 26 -13.37 2.95 -19.68
CA ILE A 26 -12.81 3.93 -18.75
C ILE A 26 -13.63 3.98 -17.46
N VAL A 27 -14.97 3.99 -17.54
CA VAL A 27 -15.86 4.04 -16.38
C VAL A 27 -15.69 2.80 -15.51
N GLU A 28 -15.69 1.60 -16.10
CA GLU A 28 -15.53 0.34 -15.38
C GLU A 28 -14.14 0.25 -14.72
N ALA A 29 -13.06 0.58 -15.43
CA ALA A 29 -11.71 0.51 -14.90
C ALA A 29 -11.45 1.46 -13.72
N ASN A 30 -12.18 2.58 -13.64
CA ASN A 30 -11.97 3.61 -12.63
C ASN A 30 -13.12 3.73 -11.63
N GLU A 31 -14.14 2.88 -11.75
CA GLU A 31 -15.41 2.94 -11.00
C GLU A 31 -15.96 4.38 -10.91
N ILE A 32 -15.94 5.13 -12.02
CA ILE A 32 -16.25 6.57 -12.01
C ILE A 32 -17.70 6.76 -11.56
N PRO A 33 -17.96 7.39 -10.40
CA PRO A 33 -19.31 7.46 -9.85
C PRO A 33 -20.23 8.37 -10.67
N ASN A 34 -19.68 9.47 -11.21
CA ASN A 34 -20.40 10.44 -12.02
C ASN A 34 -19.69 10.65 -13.37
N PRO A 35 -19.97 9.81 -14.39
CA PRO A 35 -19.29 9.87 -15.70
C PRO A 35 -19.39 11.22 -16.43
N ASP A 36 -20.44 11.99 -16.15
CA ASP A 36 -20.70 13.29 -16.79
C ASP A 36 -20.05 14.48 -16.06
N GLN A 37 -19.43 14.24 -14.90
CA GLN A 37 -18.87 15.29 -14.03
C GLN A 37 -17.44 14.97 -13.60
N LEU A 38 -16.52 14.94 -14.57
CA LEU A 38 -15.10 14.78 -14.29
C LEU A 38 -14.56 15.99 -13.52
N VAL A 39 -13.64 15.73 -12.59
CA VAL A 39 -13.00 16.79 -11.78
C VAL A 39 -11.66 17.16 -12.42
N VAL A 40 -11.39 18.46 -12.58
CA VAL A 40 -10.08 18.92 -13.07
C VAL A 40 -8.99 18.45 -12.09
N GLY A 41 -7.95 17.84 -12.64
CA GLY A 41 -6.87 17.24 -11.88
C GLY A 41 -7.12 15.81 -11.39
N GLN A 42 -8.31 15.24 -11.63
CA GLN A 42 -8.58 13.82 -11.37
C GLN A 42 -7.66 12.94 -12.23
N ALA A 43 -6.96 12.00 -11.61
CA ALA A 43 -6.21 10.98 -12.32
C ALA A 43 -7.10 9.77 -12.63
N ILE A 44 -7.12 9.36 -13.89
CA ILE A 44 -7.82 8.16 -14.36
C ILE A 44 -6.85 7.23 -15.07
N VAL A 45 -7.04 5.93 -14.91
CA VAL A 45 -6.29 4.90 -15.62
C VAL A 45 -7.04 4.55 -16.90
N ILE A 46 -6.34 4.65 -18.02
CA ILE A 46 -6.86 4.28 -19.34
C ILE A 46 -6.50 2.80 -19.59
N PRO A 47 -7.49 1.91 -19.72
CA PRO A 47 -7.28 0.45 -19.84
C PRO A 47 -6.87 0.09 -21.27
N ILE A 48 -5.68 0.51 -21.67
CA ILE A 48 -5.04 0.16 -22.94
C ILE A 48 -3.77 -0.67 -22.68
N ILE A 49 -3.52 -1.61 -23.59
CA ILE A 49 -2.30 -2.45 -23.60
C ILE A 49 -1.18 -1.66 -24.27
N GLY A 50 -0.04 -1.55 -23.58
CA GLY A 50 1.00 -0.59 -23.94
C GLY A 50 0.53 0.86 -23.86
N GLN A 51 1.29 1.78 -24.42
CA GLN A 51 0.91 3.20 -24.49
C GLN A 51 1.30 3.77 -25.85
N PHE A 52 0.63 4.84 -26.27
CA PHE A 52 1.05 5.57 -27.45
C PHE A 52 1.64 6.92 -27.06
N TYR A 53 2.78 7.25 -27.63
CA TYR A 53 3.45 8.53 -27.45
C TYR A 53 3.42 9.33 -28.76
N THR A 54 2.91 10.56 -28.69
CA THR A 54 2.95 11.48 -29.82
C THR A 54 4.23 12.30 -29.76
N VAL A 55 5.08 12.12 -30.76
CA VAL A 55 6.37 12.79 -30.90
C VAL A 55 6.20 14.32 -30.85
N GLN A 56 6.93 14.96 -29.95
CA GLN A 56 6.99 16.40 -29.75
C GLN A 56 8.21 17.01 -30.44
N ARG A 57 8.25 18.34 -30.54
CA ARG A 57 9.42 19.05 -31.06
C ARG A 57 10.65 18.73 -30.18
N GLY A 58 11.73 18.28 -30.82
CA GLY A 58 12.99 17.96 -30.15
C GLY A 58 13.13 16.51 -29.69
N ASP A 59 12.10 15.69 -29.90
CA ASP A 59 12.17 14.27 -29.58
C ASP A 59 13.04 13.48 -30.56
N SER A 60 13.63 12.41 -30.01
CA SER A 60 14.36 11.37 -30.74
C SER A 60 13.98 10.02 -30.16
N LEU A 61 14.25 8.92 -30.88
CA LEU A 61 14.08 7.59 -30.33
C LEU A 61 14.87 7.41 -29.03
N TRP A 62 16.04 8.05 -28.91
CA TRP A 62 16.86 8.02 -27.69
C TRP A 62 16.22 8.76 -26.51
N SER A 63 15.73 9.99 -26.70
CA SER A 63 15.09 10.74 -25.62
C SER A 63 13.80 10.07 -25.16
N ILE A 64 13.02 9.54 -26.10
CA ILE A 64 11.78 8.82 -25.83
C ILE A 64 12.08 7.49 -25.14
N SER A 65 13.03 6.69 -25.62
CA SER A 65 13.35 5.41 -25.00
C SER A 65 13.81 5.58 -23.56
N ARG A 66 14.62 6.62 -23.29
CA ARG A 66 15.04 6.98 -21.93
C ARG A 66 13.86 7.41 -21.06
N LYS A 67 12.97 8.25 -21.59
CA LYS A 67 11.73 8.66 -20.91
C LYS A 67 10.84 7.47 -20.54
N PHE A 68 10.74 6.49 -21.42
CA PHE A 68 9.88 5.33 -21.23
C PHE A 68 10.62 4.09 -20.72
N GLY A 69 11.90 4.17 -20.37
CA GLY A 69 12.65 3.06 -19.80
C GLY A 69 12.70 1.82 -20.70
N THR A 70 12.73 2.02 -22.02
CA THR A 70 12.90 0.97 -23.05
C THR A 70 14.22 1.22 -23.80
N SER A 71 14.65 0.24 -24.60
CA SER A 71 15.82 0.43 -25.47
C SER A 71 15.43 1.13 -26.77
N VAL A 72 16.37 1.90 -27.35
CA VAL A 72 16.18 2.49 -28.68
C VAL A 72 15.87 1.42 -29.73
N PHE A 73 16.53 0.27 -29.62
CA PHE A 73 16.36 -0.85 -30.54
C PHE A 73 14.94 -1.43 -30.48
N GLU A 74 14.44 -1.71 -29.29
CA GLU A 74 13.08 -2.22 -29.07
C GLU A 74 12.02 -1.22 -29.52
N LEU A 75 12.18 0.05 -29.14
CA LEU A 75 11.26 1.12 -29.54
C LEU A 75 11.21 1.29 -31.06
N ALA A 76 12.36 1.25 -31.74
CA ALA A 76 12.41 1.33 -33.19
C ALA A 76 11.77 0.09 -33.84
N ALA A 77 12.12 -1.11 -33.37
CA ALA A 77 11.65 -2.37 -33.92
C ALA A 77 10.13 -2.52 -33.83
N VAL A 78 9.53 -2.23 -32.68
CA VAL A 78 8.07 -2.38 -32.48
C VAL A 78 7.25 -1.37 -33.30
N ASN A 79 7.88 -0.23 -33.65
CA ASN A 79 7.25 0.80 -34.48
C ASN A 79 7.62 0.69 -35.97
N GLY A 80 8.39 -0.32 -36.37
CA GLY A 80 8.86 -0.46 -37.75
C GLY A 80 9.75 0.69 -38.23
N LEU A 81 10.49 1.33 -37.32
CA LEU A 81 11.36 2.48 -37.60
C LEU A 81 12.83 2.06 -37.67
N ASN A 82 13.62 2.83 -38.42
CA ASN A 82 15.08 2.71 -38.35
C ASN A 82 15.59 3.41 -37.07
N ILE A 83 16.61 2.83 -36.41
CA ILE A 83 17.18 3.39 -35.16
C ILE A 83 17.71 4.84 -35.29
N ASN A 84 18.08 5.25 -36.51
CA ASN A 84 18.58 6.60 -36.81
C ASN A 84 17.53 7.49 -37.48
N GLN A 85 16.26 7.06 -37.52
CA GLN A 85 15.19 7.81 -38.17
C GLN A 85 14.84 9.07 -37.37
N LEU A 86 14.80 10.21 -38.06
CA LEU A 86 14.24 11.44 -37.51
C LEU A 86 12.72 11.26 -37.34
N LEU A 87 12.22 11.64 -36.17
CA LEU A 87 10.82 11.48 -35.82
C LEU A 87 10.01 12.74 -36.23
N PRO A 88 9.01 12.62 -37.11
CA PRO A 88 8.11 13.73 -37.40
C PRO A 88 7.29 14.10 -36.16
N ILE A 89 7.16 15.42 -35.91
CA ILE A 89 6.26 15.91 -34.87
C ILE A 89 4.84 15.43 -35.20
N GLY A 90 4.15 14.87 -34.21
CA GLY A 90 2.81 14.30 -34.37
C GLY A 90 2.81 12.81 -34.73
N LEU A 91 3.96 12.18 -35.01
CA LEU A 91 4.03 10.73 -35.18
C LEU A 91 3.62 10.03 -33.88
N ARG A 92 2.71 9.07 -33.97
CA ARG A 92 2.23 8.27 -32.84
C ARG A 92 3.05 6.98 -32.76
N LEU A 93 3.89 6.86 -31.73
CA LEU A 93 4.70 5.68 -31.45
C LEU A 93 4.00 4.78 -30.45
N TYR A 94 3.90 3.50 -30.74
CA TYR A 94 3.60 2.47 -29.75
C TYR A 94 4.81 2.26 -28.83
N ILE A 95 4.59 2.40 -27.54
CA ILE A 95 5.58 2.10 -26.51
C ILE A 95 5.18 0.74 -25.93
N PRO A 96 6.06 -0.28 -26.05
CA PRO A 96 5.76 -1.62 -25.58
C PRO A 96 5.67 -1.63 -24.05
N GLU A 97 4.94 -2.61 -23.50
CA GLU A 97 4.91 -2.81 -22.05
C GLU A 97 6.30 -3.18 -21.54
N ARG A 98 6.70 -2.60 -20.41
CA ARG A 98 7.94 -2.98 -19.76
C ARG A 98 7.83 -4.43 -19.26
N PRO A 99 8.92 -5.22 -19.30
CA PRO A 99 8.96 -6.50 -18.60
C PRO A 99 8.54 -6.31 -17.14
N LYS A 100 7.50 -7.03 -16.73
CA LYS A 100 6.97 -6.95 -15.36
C LYS A 100 7.85 -7.78 -14.45
N ARG A 101 8.43 -7.16 -13.42
CA ARG A 101 9.16 -7.92 -12.38
C ARG A 101 8.17 -8.63 -11.48
N GLN A 102 8.59 -9.75 -10.89
CA GLN A 102 7.81 -10.38 -9.83
C GLN A 102 7.84 -9.51 -8.58
N ALA A 103 6.69 -9.40 -7.91
CA ALA A 103 6.56 -8.74 -6.61
C ALA A 103 5.46 -9.42 -5.80
N GLU A 104 5.58 -9.30 -4.48
CA GLU A 104 4.60 -9.83 -3.53
C GLU A 104 3.74 -8.72 -2.95
N PHE A 105 2.43 -8.98 -2.81
CA PHE A 105 1.48 -7.99 -2.32
C PHE A 105 0.73 -8.53 -1.11
N ASN A 106 0.79 -7.79 -0.02
CA ASN A 106 0.01 -8.06 1.18
C ASN A 106 -1.11 -7.03 1.31
N VAL A 107 -2.24 -7.40 1.88
CA VAL A 107 -3.24 -6.46 2.37
C VAL A 107 -3.70 -6.88 3.75
N TYR A 108 -3.81 -5.92 4.66
CA TYR A 108 -4.50 -6.11 5.92
C TYR A 108 -6.00 -5.97 5.73
N LEU A 109 -6.77 -6.80 6.41
CA LEU A 109 -8.20 -6.64 6.55
C LEU A 109 -8.55 -6.65 8.04
N GLU A 110 -9.45 -5.76 8.44
CA GLU A 110 -9.85 -5.58 9.84
C GLU A 110 -11.38 -5.66 9.93
N PRO A 111 -11.94 -6.81 10.32
CA PRO A 111 -13.36 -6.94 10.55
C PRO A 111 -13.76 -6.16 11.79
N LEU A 112 -14.74 -5.27 11.64
CA LEU A 112 -15.31 -4.51 12.75
C LEU A 112 -16.63 -5.14 13.21
N GLY A 113 -16.79 -5.33 14.51
CA GLY A 113 -17.98 -5.91 15.12
C GLY A 113 -17.87 -7.42 15.36
N ALA A 114 -19.03 -8.08 15.51
CA ALA A 114 -19.09 -9.48 15.93
C ALA A 114 -18.89 -10.49 14.78
N GLN A 115 -18.99 -10.05 13.53
CA GLN A 115 -18.91 -10.89 12.33
C GLN A 115 -18.19 -10.14 11.22
N VAL A 116 -17.62 -10.88 10.27
CA VAL A 116 -17.09 -10.30 9.03
C VAL A 116 -18.27 -9.84 8.18
N SER A 117 -18.25 -8.58 7.74
CA SER A 117 -19.33 -8.06 6.87
C SER A 117 -19.24 -8.66 5.47
N GLN A 118 -20.39 -8.83 4.82
CA GLN A 118 -20.43 -9.30 3.43
C GLN A 118 -19.61 -8.40 2.51
N SER A 119 -19.68 -7.07 2.70
CA SER A 119 -18.88 -6.11 1.93
C SER A 119 -17.37 -6.32 2.06
N LEU A 120 -16.88 -6.75 3.22
CA LEU A 120 -15.46 -7.03 3.42
C LEU A 120 -15.06 -8.36 2.77
N GLU A 121 -15.92 -9.38 2.82
CA GLU A 121 -15.70 -10.62 2.08
C GLU A 121 -15.71 -10.41 0.57
N ASP A 122 -16.63 -9.59 0.05
CA ASP A 122 -16.70 -9.27 -1.38
C ASP A 122 -15.46 -8.50 -1.82
N SER A 123 -15.04 -7.49 -1.04
CA SER A 123 -13.79 -6.77 -1.29
C SER A 123 -12.57 -7.71 -1.26
N ALA A 124 -12.55 -8.70 -0.37
CA ALA A 124 -11.49 -9.71 -0.33
C ALA A 124 -11.48 -10.58 -1.59
N ARG A 125 -12.64 -11.04 -2.07
CA ARG A 125 -12.74 -11.83 -3.31
C ARG A 125 -12.30 -11.04 -4.54
N GLU A 126 -12.75 -9.79 -4.64
CA GLU A 126 -12.43 -8.91 -5.77
C GLU A 126 -10.95 -8.56 -5.81
N THR A 127 -10.32 -8.41 -4.63
CA THR A 127 -8.91 -8.02 -4.53
C THR A 127 -7.95 -9.21 -4.59
N ALA A 128 -8.41 -10.40 -4.22
CA ALA A 128 -7.60 -11.62 -4.14
C ALA A 128 -6.73 -11.94 -5.39
N PRO A 129 -7.20 -11.73 -6.64
CA PRO A 129 -6.36 -11.91 -7.82
C PRO A 129 -5.05 -11.11 -7.80
N TYR A 130 -5.04 -9.94 -7.16
CA TYR A 130 -3.91 -8.99 -7.13
C TYR A 130 -2.93 -9.23 -5.96
N LEU A 131 -3.20 -10.20 -5.09
CA LEU A 131 -2.50 -10.36 -3.82
C LEU A 131 -1.64 -11.63 -3.78
N THR A 132 -0.65 -11.63 -2.90
CA THR A 132 0.12 -12.80 -2.45
C THR A 132 -0.33 -13.23 -1.06
N TYR A 133 -0.58 -12.26 -0.17
CA TYR A 133 -0.99 -12.47 1.21
C TYR A 133 -2.31 -11.78 1.50
N LEU A 134 -3.11 -12.42 2.34
CA LEU A 134 -4.30 -11.85 2.95
C LEU A 134 -4.09 -11.87 4.47
N THR A 135 -3.76 -10.72 5.06
CA THR A 135 -3.43 -10.62 6.49
C THR A 135 -4.64 -10.26 7.33
N HIS A 136 -5.04 -11.16 8.21
CA HIS A 136 -6.20 -10.97 9.08
C HIS A 136 -5.81 -10.22 10.36
N PHE A 137 -6.24 -8.97 10.44
CA PHE A 137 -6.01 -8.08 11.58
C PHE A 137 -7.18 -8.11 12.57
N SER A 138 -6.97 -8.32 13.87
CA SER A 138 -5.79 -8.97 14.47
C SER A 138 -6.20 -9.89 15.63
N PHE A 139 -5.32 -10.86 15.90
CA PHE A 139 -5.38 -11.72 17.07
C PHE A 139 -4.66 -11.01 18.21
N GLN A 140 -5.42 -10.53 19.19
CA GLN A 140 -4.88 -9.71 20.27
C GLN A 140 -4.29 -10.61 21.36
N ALA A 141 -2.99 -10.49 21.59
CA ALA A 141 -2.30 -11.19 22.66
C ALA A 141 -2.86 -10.79 24.04
N GLN A 142 -2.92 -11.73 24.96
CA GLN A 142 -3.36 -11.50 26.34
C GLN A 142 -2.21 -11.72 27.31
N ARG A 143 -2.27 -11.10 28.49
CA ARG A 143 -1.22 -11.15 29.53
C ARG A 143 -0.90 -12.57 30.02
N ASP A 144 -1.83 -13.51 29.87
CA ASP A 144 -1.65 -14.91 30.26
C ASP A 144 -1.16 -15.81 29.11
N GLY A 145 -0.83 -15.23 27.96
CA GLY A 145 -0.43 -15.93 26.74
C GLY A 145 -1.60 -16.50 25.93
N SER A 146 -2.86 -16.23 26.28
CA SER A 146 -4.00 -16.54 25.40
C SER A 146 -4.15 -15.52 24.26
N LEU A 147 -5.02 -15.83 23.30
CA LEU A 147 -5.33 -14.97 22.15
C LEU A 147 -6.82 -14.62 22.17
N LYS A 148 -7.14 -13.34 21.99
CA LYS A 148 -8.49 -12.91 21.64
C LYS A 148 -8.61 -12.93 20.12
N GLU A 149 -9.36 -13.89 19.60
CA GLU A 149 -9.56 -14.10 18.16
C GLU A 149 -10.55 -13.06 17.58
N PRO A 150 -10.27 -12.47 16.41
CA PRO A 150 -11.25 -11.69 15.65
C PRO A 150 -12.24 -12.63 14.93
N PRO A 151 -13.40 -12.14 14.45
CA PRO A 151 -14.29 -12.97 13.64
C PRO A 151 -13.61 -13.33 12.31
N ILE A 152 -13.61 -14.62 11.96
CA ILE A 152 -12.87 -15.17 10.80
C ILE A 152 -13.68 -15.15 9.50
N GLY A 153 -15.00 -15.37 9.57
CA GLY A 153 -15.86 -15.46 8.37
C GLY A 153 -15.38 -16.51 7.35
N ASN A 154 -15.53 -16.21 6.06
CA ASN A 154 -15.08 -17.06 4.95
C ASN A 154 -13.68 -16.69 4.41
N LEU A 155 -12.90 -15.90 5.14
CA LEU A 155 -11.65 -15.31 4.63
C LEU A 155 -10.60 -16.36 4.26
N GLN A 156 -10.52 -17.45 5.03
CA GLN A 156 -9.65 -18.59 4.73
C GLN A 156 -10.01 -19.25 3.39
N THR A 157 -11.31 -19.44 3.12
CA THR A 157 -11.78 -20.02 1.86
C THR A 157 -11.42 -19.11 0.69
N ILE A 158 -11.64 -17.80 0.84
CA ILE A 158 -11.28 -16.79 -0.17
C ILE A 158 -9.77 -16.83 -0.47
N ALA A 159 -8.94 -16.94 0.58
CA ALA A 159 -7.49 -17.07 0.42
C ALA A 159 -7.12 -18.33 -0.39
N ASN A 160 -7.71 -19.48 -0.03
CA ASN A 160 -7.43 -20.76 -0.68
C ASN A 160 -7.88 -20.80 -2.15
N GLU A 161 -9.05 -20.24 -2.48
CA GLU A 161 -9.59 -20.21 -3.85
C GLU A 161 -8.68 -19.45 -4.84
N GLN A 162 -7.84 -18.54 -4.34
CA GLN A 162 -6.96 -17.69 -5.17
C GLN A 162 -5.46 -17.92 -4.91
N ASN A 163 -5.10 -19.04 -4.26
CA ASN A 163 -3.72 -19.42 -3.92
C ASN A 163 -2.97 -18.29 -3.18
N LEU A 164 -3.63 -17.71 -2.18
CA LEU A 164 -3.07 -16.72 -1.27
C LEU A 164 -2.48 -17.42 -0.04
N VAL A 165 -1.47 -16.79 0.56
CA VAL A 165 -1.07 -17.09 1.93
C VAL A 165 -2.02 -16.36 2.85
N PHE A 166 -2.79 -17.11 3.64
CA PHE A 166 -3.56 -16.52 4.73
C PHE A 166 -2.62 -16.27 5.92
N SER A 167 -2.53 -15.01 6.34
CA SER A 167 -1.57 -14.53 7.34
C SER A 167 -2.30 -14.15 8.64
N MET A 168 -1.75 -14.59 9.78
CA MET A 168 -2.25 -14.28 11.11
C MET A 168 -1.52 -13.06 11.67
N ALA A 169 -2.16 -11.88 11.72
CA ALA A 169 -1.58 -10.74 12.41
C ALA A 169 -1.80 -10.86 13.92
N VAL A 170 -0.71 -10.87 14.68
CA VAL A 170 -0.70 -10.97 16.14
C VAL A 170 -0.22 -9.64 16.72
N THR A 171 -1.04 -9.02 17.57
CA THR A 171 -0.78 -7.67 18.11
C THR A 171 -0.70 -7.66 19.63
N ASN A 172 0.05 -6.71 20.18
CA ASN A 172 0.05 -6.35 21.61
C ASN A 172 -0.95 -5.21 21.90
N LEU A 173 -2.13 -5.27 21.27
CA LEU A 173 -3.23 -4.34 21.53
C LEU A 173 -3.98 -4.73 22.81
N GLU A 174 -4.11 -3.78 23.73
CA GLU A 174 -4.96 -3.85 24.93
C GLU A 174 -5.83 -2.59 24.97
N ASN A 175 -7.16 -2.75 25.13
CA ASN A 175 -8.09 -1.61 25.13
C ASN A 175 -8.00 -0.70 23.89
N ASN A 176 -7.81 -1.29 22.71
CA ASN A 176 -7.65 -0.62 21.41
C ASN A 176 -6.41 0.30 21.30
N GLN A 177 -5.39 0.08 22.13
CA GLN A 177 -4.09 0.76 22.04
C GLN A 177 -2.95 -0.24 22.21
N PHE A 178 -1.81 0.04 21.59
CA PHE A 178 -0.62 -0.77 21.79
C PHE A 178 -0.09 -0.61 23.23
N SER A 179 0.18 -1.72 23.91
CA SER A 179 0.66 -1.72 25.30
C SER A 179 2.10 -2.23 25.39
N ALA A 180 2.97 -1.37 25.91
CA ALA A 180 4.35 -1.70 26.23
C ALA A 180 4.44 -2.77 27.32
N GLU A 181 3.57 -2.69 28.34
CA GLU A 181 3.52 -3.64 29.46
C GLU A 181 3.08 -5.02 29.01
N LEU A 182 2.07 -5.11 28.12
CA LEU A 182 1.68 -6.38 27.53
C LEU A 182 2.83 -6.97 26.70
N GLY A 183 3.49 -6.13 25.88
CA GLY A 183 4.68 -6.52 25.14
C GLY A 183 5.76 -7.08 26.05
N HIS A 184 6.13 -6.36 27.10
CA HIS A 184 7.13 -6.78 28.09
C HIS A 184 6.84 -8.19 28.64
N ILE A 185 5.61 -8.43 29.12
CA ILE A 185 5.20 -9.73 29.66
C ILE A 185 5.40 -10.85 28.64
N LEU A 186 4.94 -10.65 27.39
CA LEU A 186 5.04 -11.65 26.33
C LEU A 186 6.50 -11.94 25.93
N LEU A 187 7.38 -10.95 26.07
CA LEU A 187 8.78 -11.03 25.65
C LEU A 187 9.70 -11.55 26.75
N THR A 188 9.40 -11.35 28.03
CA THR A 188 10.32 -11.64 29.15
C THR A 188 9.87 -12.76 30.08
N ASP A 189 8.59 -13.13 30.11
CA ASP A 189 8.10 -14.25 30.93
C ASP A 189 8.09 -15.56 30.10
N ASP A 190 8.94 -16.52 30.48
CA ASP A 190 9.16 -17.75 29.70
C ASP A 190 7.92 -18.66 29.67
N ASP A 191 7.17 -18.75 30.76
CA ASP A 191 5.97 -19.58 30.85
C ASP A 191 4.85 -18.99 29.98
N VAL A 192 4.65 -17.67 30.08
CA VAL A 192 3.68 -16.95 29.25
C VAL A 192 4.06 -17.04 27.77
N GLN A 193 5.33 -16.80 27.44
CA GLN A 193 5.82 -16.87 26.06
C GLN A 193 5.66 -18.27 25.46
N THR A 194 5.93 -19.32 26.24
CA THR A 194 5.74 -20.71 25.81
C THR A 194 4.27 -20.99 25.50
N LYS A 195 3.37 -20.61 26.41
CA LYS A 195 1.92 -20.76 26.25
C LYS A 195 1.41 -19.94 25.06
N PHE A 196 1.92 -18.73 24.89
CA PHE A 196 1.57 -17.84 23.78
C PHE A 196 1.93 -18.45 22.42
N LEU A 197 3.16 -18.92 22.25
CA LEU A 197 3.57 -19.59 21.00
C LEU A 197 2.80 -20.90 20.77
N ASN A 198 2.44 -21.64 21.82
CA ASN A 198 1.56 -22.81 21.69
C ASN A 198 0.19 -22.42 21.14
N ASN A 199 -0.41 -21.36 21.67
CA ASN A 199 -1.72 -20.88 21.24
C ASN A 199 -1.70 -20.33 19.81
N ILE A 200 -0.66 -19.57 19.43
CA ILE A 200 -0.46 -19.13 18.05
C ILE A 200 -0.44 -20.32 17.10
N ILE A 201 0.36 -21.35 17.38
CA ILE A 201 0.45 -22.53 16.50
C ILE A 201 -0.87 -23.29 16.45
N ALA A 202 -1.55 -23.48 17.58
CA ALA A 202 -2.85 -24.15 17.62
C ALA A 202 -3.92 -23.40 16.80
N THR A 203 -3.98 -22.07 16.95
CA THR A 203 -4.89 -21.20 16.19
C THR A 203 -4.53 -21.17 14.70
N ALA A 204 -3.23 -21.16 14.38
CA ALA A 204 -2.74 -21.26 13.00
C ALA A 204 -3.17 -22.55 12.32
N LYS A 205 -3.08 -23.71 13.01
CA LYS A 205 -3.58 -25.00 12.49
C LYS A 205 -5.11 -24.97 12.30
N LYS A 206 -5.83 -24.42 13.27
CA LYS A 206 -7.31 -24.34 13.27
C LYS A 206 -7.83 -23.60 12.03
N TYR A 207 -7.20 -22.49 11.65
CA TYR A 207 -7.62 -21.62 10.56
C TYR A 207 -6.73 -21.69 9.31
N GLN A 208 -5.80 -22.65 9.27
CA GLN A 208 -4.86 -22.88 8.18
C GLN A 208 -4.06 -21.64 7.77
N PHE A 209 -3.62 -20.85 8.76
CA PHE A 209 -2.66 -19.78 8.51
C PHE A 209 -1.31 -20.38 8.09
N ARG A 210 -0.67 -19.77 7.08
CA ARG A 210 0.63 -20.18 6.55
C ARG A 210 1.74 -19.14 6.76
N ASP A 211 1.40 -18.03 7.42
CA ASP A 211 2.32 -16.98 7.85
C ASP A 211 1.85 -16.42 9.20
N ILE A 212 2.78 -16.23 10.13
CA ILE A 212 2.53 -15.57 11.41
C ILE A 212 3.22 -14.20 11.38
N HIS A 213 2.41 -13.16 11.40
CA HIS A 213 2.84 -11.78 11.30
C HIS A 213 2.79 -11.11 12.68
N PHE A 214 3.95 -10.79 13.24
CA PHE A 214 4.03 -10.08 14.54
C PHE A 214 4.00 -8.58 14.33
N ASP A 215 2.90 -7.96 14.76
CA ASP A 215 2.72 -6.51 14.75
C ASP A 215 2.77 -5.99 16.20
N PHE A 216 3.98 -5.98 16.75
CA PHE A 216 4.24 -5.56 18.13
C PHE A 216 4.79 -4.14 18.15
N GLU A 217 3.94 -3.17 18.47
CA GLU A 217 4.31 -1.76 18.47
C GLU A 217 4.40 -1.17 19.89
N TYR A 218 4.99 0.03 19.99
CA TYR A 218 5.07 0.82 21.23
C TYR A 218 5.71 0.08 22.43
N LEU A 219 6.59 -0.88 22.15
CA LEU A 219 7.33 -1.65 23.15
C LEU A 219 8.30 -0.77 23.96
N PHE A 220 8.70 -1.20 25.16
CA PHE A 220 9.75 -0.50 25.87
C PHE A 220 11.08 -0.59 25.10
N PRO A 221 11.86 0.50 25.00
CA PRO A 221 13.20 0.47 24.40
C PRO A 221 14.12 -0.62 24.97
N ALA A 222 13.97 -0.91 26.27
CA ALA A 222 14.74 -1.94 26.96
C ALA A 222 14.44 -3.38 26.49
N ASP A 223 13.26 -3.61 25.90
CA ASP A 223 12.81 -4.92 25.44
C ASP A 223 13.34 -5.28 24.04
N ARG A 224 14.14 -4.41 23.41
CA ARG A 224 14.72 -4.63 22.07
C ARG A 224 15.32 -6.01 21.88
N GLU A 225 16.22 -6.44 22.78
CA GLU A 225 16.83 -7.76 22.65
C GLU A 225 15.88 -8.89 23.07
N ALA A 226 14.98 -8.64 24.03
CA ALA A 226 13.95 -9.61 24.37
C ALA A 226 13.05 -9.90 23.16
N TYR A 227 12.73 -8.88 22.36
CA TYR A 227 11.97 -9.05 21.13
C TYR A 227 12.74 -9.85 20.07
N ASN A 228 14.03 -9.55 19.89
CA ASN A 228 14.90 -10.34 19.00
C ASN A 228 14.95 -11.82 19.41
N GLN A 229 15.09 -12.13 20.71
CA GLN A 229 15.12 -13.51 21.20
C GLN A 229 13.77 -14.21 21.05
N PHE A 230 12.68 -13.49 21.32
CA PHE A 230 11.32 -13.99 21.06
C PHE A 230 11.14 -14.35 19.58
N LEU A 231 11.53 -13.48 18.64
CA LEU A 231 11.40 -13.75 17.22
C LEU A 231 12.23 -14.96 16.76
N ARG A 232 13.44 -15.17 17.31
CA ARG A 232 14.24 -16.38 17.02
C ARG A 232 13.53 -17.64 17.48
N ARG A 233 12.99 -17.63 18.71
CA ARG A 233 12.22 -18.74 19.26
C ARG A 233 10.94 -18.99 18.45
N ALA A 234 10.23 -17.93 18.08
CA ALA A 234 9.02 -18.01 17.27
C ALA A 234 9.33 -18.60 15.89
N ARG A 235 10.37 -18.09 15.21
CA ARG A 235 10.85 -18.58 13.91
C ARG A 235 11.11 -20.08 13.95
N ASP A 236 11.90 -20.57 14.91
CA ASP A 236 12.25 -21.99 14.98
C ASP A 236 11.01 -22.88 15.08
N ARG A 237 10.00 -22.44 15.83
CA ARG A 237 8.73 -23.16 15.98
C ARG A 237 7.85 -23.05 14.75
N ILE A 238 7.73 -21.86 14.15
CA ILE A 238 6.88 -21.61 12.98
C ILE A 238 7.46 -22.30 11.73
N HIS A 239 8.77 -22.24 11.54
CA HIS A 239 9.47 -22.95 10.45
C HIS A 239 9.37 -24.47 10.60
N SER A 240 9.29 -25.00 11.82
CA SER A 240 9.06 -26.45 12.04
C SER A 240 7.70 -26.94 11.53
N GLU A 241 6.73 -26.02 11.37
CA GLU A 241 5.41 -26.29 10.77
C GLU A 241 5.40 -26.02 9.25
N GLY A 242 6.52 -25.53 8.68
CA GLY A 242 6.63 -25.17 7.26
C GLY A 242 5.95 -23.85 6.88
N TRP A 243 5.72 -22.96 7.85
CA TRP A 243 5.07 -21.67 7.65
C TRP A 243 6.08 -20.51 7.62
N PHE A 244 5.65 -19.37 7.09
CA PHE A 244 6.42 -18.14 7.12
C PHE A 244 6.27 -17.41 8.47
N ILE A 245 7.27 -16.61 8.82
CA ILE A 245 7.22 -15.63 9.90
C ILE A 245 7.55 -14.25 9.34
N SER A 246 6.80 -13.24 9.78
CA SER A 246 7.02 -11.85 9.41
C SER A 246 6.81 -10.90 10.59
N SER A 247 7.26 -9.65 10.46
CA SER A 247 7.07 -8.63 11.48
C SER A 247 6.79 -7.25 10.90
N ALA A 248 5.98 -6.45 11.58
CA ALA A 248 5.87 -5.02 11.33
C ALA A 248 7.06 -4.26 11.93
N LEU A 249 7.45 -3.15 11.30
CA LEU A 249 8.53 -2.28 11.75
C LEU A 249 8.10 -0.82 11.66
N ALA A 250 8.30 -0.08 12.74
CA ALA A 250 8.12 1.37 12.75
C ALA A 250 9.11 2.05 11.79
N PRO A 251 8.73 3.14 11.10
CA PRO A 251 9.57 3.80 10.12
C PRO A 251 10.79 4.47 10.78
N LYS A 252 11.98 4.00 10.45
CA LYS A 252 13.26 4.54 10.92
C LYS A 252 14.10 5.04 9.75
N THR A 253 14.90 6.08 9.97
CA THR A 253 15.89 6.58 9.00
C THR A 253 17.34 6.39 9.48
N SER A 254 17.54 5.86 10.68
CA SER A 254 18.85 5.50 11.24
C SER A 254 18.71 4.46 12.36
N ALA A 255 19.81 3.75 12.66
CA ALA A 255 19.85 2.77 13.74
C ALA A 255 19.67 3.43 15.12
N GLU A 256 20.18 4.65 15.28
CA GLU A 256 20.22 5.42 16.53
C GLU A 256 18.92 6.17 16.82
N GLN A 257 17.94 6.17 15.90
CA GLN A 257 16.66 6.86 16.08
C GLN A 257 15.99 6.43 17.40
N LYS A 258 15.79 7.43 18.27
CA LYS A 258 15.26 7.27 19.62
C LYS A 258 13.76 7.44 19.67
N GLY A 259 13.15 6.89 20.72
CA GLY A 259 11.72 6.96 20.98
C GLY A 259 11.08 5.59 21.11
N GLN A 260 10.03 5.54 21.93
CA GLN A 260 9.35 4.30 22.29
C GLN A 260 8.82 3.52 21.08
N TRP A 261 8.44 4.21 20.01
CA TRP A 261 7.99 3.58 18.76
C TRP A 261 9.11 2.89 17.97
N TYR A 262 10.37 3.25 18.19
CA TYR A 262 11.48 2.91 17.28
C TYR A 262 12.55 2.03 17.89
N GLU A 263 12.86 2.21 19.18
CA GLU A 263 14.07 1.62 19.77
C GLU A 263 13.99 0.10 19.93
N ALA A 264 12.81 -0.45 20.14
CA ALA A 264 12.60 -1.89 20.21
C ALA A 264 12.66 -2.59 18.84
N HIS A 265 12.53 -1.83 17.75
CA HIS A 265 12.58 -2.34 16.38
C HIS A 265 14.01 -2.35 15.84
N ASP A 266 14.68 -3.49 16.02
CA ASP A 266 16.02 -3.76 15.50
C ASP A 266 15.93 -4.28 14.06
N TYR A 267 16.02 -3.36 13.08
CA TYR A 267 15.88 -3.69 11.66
C TYR A 267 16.82 -4.82 11.23
N LYS A 268 18.08 -4.77 11.64
CA LYS A 268 19.08 -5.77 11.26
C LYS A 268 18.73 -7.15 11.81
N ALA A 269 18.44 -7.23 13.10
CA ALA A 269 18.08 -8.50 13.73
C ALA A 269 16.80 -9.08 13.12
N HIS A 270 15.76 -8.26 12.91
CA HIS A 270 14.54 -8.70 12.24
C HIS A 270 14.83 -9.21 10.82
N GLY A 271 15.61 -8.48 10.03
CA GLY A 271 16.01 -8.87 8.68
C GLY A 271 16.77 -10.20 8.61
N GLU A 272 17.55 -10.53 9.63
CA GLU A 272 18.24 -11.82 9.78
C GLU A 272 17.29 -12.95 10.22
N ILE A 273 16.29 -12.64 11.06
CA ILE A 273 15.43 -13.64 11.71
C ILE A 273 14.22 -14.02 10.85
N VAL A 274 13.42 -13.04 10.41
CA VAL A 274 12.11 -13.29 9.78
C VAL A 274 12.22 -13.46 8.26
N ASP A 275 11.20 -14.05 7.63
CA ASP A 275 11.18 -14.28 6.19
C ASP A 275 11.02 -12.97 5.41
N TRP A 276 10.26 -12.03 5.96
CA TRP A 276 10.04 -10.69 5.42
C TRP A 276 9.47 -9.74 6.49
N VAL A 277 9.55 -8.44 6.23
CA VAL A 277 9.07 -7.37 7.12
C VAL A 277 8.08 -6.46 6.39
N VAL A 278 7.15 -5.87 7.13
CA VAL A 278 6.34 -4.72 6.69
C VAL A 278 6.87 -3.49 7.38
N ILE A 279 7.30 -2.49 6.61
CA ILE A 279 7.68 -1.20 7.20
C ILE A 279 6.51 -0.25 7.08
N MET A 280 6.06 0.34 8.18
CA MET A 280 4.87 1.21 8.22
C MET A 280 5.18 2.60 7.67
N THR A 281 5.46 2.68 6.38
CA THR A 281 5.79 3.91 5.63
C THR A 281 4.53 4.71 5.27
N TYR A 282 3.70 5.02 6.26
CA TYR A 282 2.52 5.90 6.17
C TYR A 282 2.25 6.56 7.53
N GLU A 283 1.21 7.40 7.62
CA GLU A 283 0.86 8.24 8.81
C GLU A 283 1.83 9.39 9.13
N TRP A 284 2.48 10.02 8.13
CA TRP A 284 3.07 11.35 8.36
C TRP A 284 1.96 12.39 8.54
N GLY A 285 1.03 12.44 7.58
CA GLY A 285 -0.29 13.03 7.75
C GLY A 285 -1.22 12.00 8.38
N TYR A 286 -1.48 12.12 9.67
CA TYR A 286 -2.34 11.20 10.42
C TYR A 286 -3.55 11.91 11.00
N SER A 287 -4.57 11.13 11.38
CA SER A 287 -5.87 11.69 11.79
C SER A 287 -5.80 12.65 13.00
N GLY A 288 -4.83 12.50 13.90
CA GLY A 288 -4.59 13.39 15.04
C GLY A 288 -3.54 14.47 14.83
N GLY A 289 -2.93 14.51 13.65
CA GLY A 289 -1.93 15.50 13.25
C GLY A 289 -2.50 16.57 12.34
N PRO A 290 -1.68 17.59 11.99
CA PRO A 290 -2.05 18.59 11.01
C PRO A 290 -2.21 17.98 9.60
N PRO A 291 -2.98 18.62 8.70
CA PRO A 291 -3.12 18.16 7.33
C PRO A 291 -1.78 18.16 6.58
N MET A 292 -1.45 17.02 5.98
CA MET A 292 -0.37 16.81 5.02
C MET A 292 -0.57 15.45 4.32
N ALA A 293 0.27 15.13 3.33
CA ALA A 293 0.26 13.81 2.69
C ALA A 293 0.42 12.68 3.72
N VAL A 294 -0.34 11.59 3.54
CA VAL A 294 -0.32 10.44 4.46
C VAL A 294 1.02 9.68 4.36
N SER A 295 1.53 9.49 3.14
CA SER A 295 2.82 8.84 2.86
C SER A 295 3.64 9.64 1.83
N PRO A 296 4.19 10.81 2.21
CA PRO A 296 4.99 11.65 1.32
C PRO A 296 6.23 10.88 0.85
N ILE A 297 6.49 10.88 -0.48
CA ILE A 297 7.47 9.96 -1.07
C ILE A 297 8.91 10.18 -0.61
N GLY A 298 9.27 11.42 -0.23
CA GLY A 298 10.59 11.75 0.31
C GLY A 298 10.87 11.01 1.63
N PRO A 299 10.10 11.26 2.70
CA PRO A 299 10.22 10.52 3.95
C PRO A 299 10.05 9.00 3.80
N VAL A 300 9.18 8.54 2.91
CA VAL A 300 9.06 7.10 2.57
C VAL A 300 10.38 6.57 2.01
N ARG A 301 11.00 7.28 1.06
CA ARG A 301 12.32 6.93 0.50
C ARG A 301 13.39 6.90 1.57
N ASP A 302 13.49 7.90 2.43
CA ASP A 302 14.51 7.95 3.49
C ASP A 302 14.45 6.71 4.39
N VAL A 303 13.23 6.27 4.73
CA VAL A 303 13.01 5.06 5.54
C VAL A 303 13.44 3.81 4.79
N LEU A 304 13.06 3.68 3.50
CA LEU A 304 13.37 2.50 2.71
C LEU A 304 14.85 2.42 2.33
N GLU A 305 15.50 3.55 2.06
CA GLU A 305 16.94 3.64 1.81
C GLU A 305 17.74 3.24 3.05
N TYR A 306 17.33 3.66 4.24
CA TYR A 306 17.89 3.13 5.48
C TYR A 306 17.61 1.62 5.62
N ALA A 307 16.37 1.17 5.38
CA ALA A 307 16.00 -0.23 5.54
C ALA A 307 16.85 -1.16 4.69
N VAL A 308 17.15 -0.82 3.44
CA VAL A 308 17.99 -1.65 2.56
C VAL A 308 19.46 -1.72 3.00
N THR A 309 19.92 -0.84 3.90
CA THR A 309 21.24 -0.96 4.51
C THR A 309 21.29 -2.01 5.62
N GLU A 310 20.15 -2.33 6.24
CA GLU A 310 20.04 -3.26 7.38
C GLU A 310 19.36 -4.58 7.02
N ILE A 311 18.49 -4.58 6.02
CA ILE A 311 17.63 -5.71 5.64
C ILE A 311 17.81 -5.98 4.14
N PRO A 312 18.00 -7.24 3.71
CA PRO A 312 18.01 -7.57 2.29
C PRO A 312 16.74 -7.08 1.57
N PRO A 313 16.83 -6.33 0.45
CA PRO A 313 15.67 -5.72 -0.20
C PRO A 313 14.51 -6.68 -0.50
N GLN A 314 14.82 -7.93 -0.86
CA GLN A 314 13.85 -9.00 -1.13
C GLN A 314 13.04 -9.46 0.09
N LYS A 315 13.35 -8.96 1.29
CA LYS A 315 12.59 -9.18 2.52
C LYS A 315 11.72 -7.97 2.90
N ILE A 316 11.85 -6.83 2.23
CA ILE A 316 11.18 -5.58 2.63
C ILE A 316 9.88 -5.41 1.83
N MET A 317 8.75 -5.35 2.53
CA MET A 317 7.50 -4.81 1.99
C MET A 317 7.31 -3.38 2.46
N MET A 318 7.12 -2.47 1.50
CA MET A 318 6.76 -1.08 1.78
C MET A 318 5.29 -1.02 2.21
N GLY A 319 5.02 -0.47 3.38
CA GLY A 319 3.66 -0.19 3.85
C GLY A 319 3.02 0.94 3.04
N GLN A 320 1.76 0.76 2.67
CA GLN A 320 1.01 1.73 1.87
C GLN A 320 -0.42 1.93 2.39
N ASN A 321 -0.79 3.19 2.66
CA ASN A 321 -2.18 3.57 2.93
C ASN A 321 -3.03 3.50 1.64
N LEU A 322 -4.26 2.99 1.73
CA LEU A 322 -5.26 3.07 0.66
C LEU A 322 -6.24 4.23 0.85
N TYR A 323 -6.16 4.94 1.97
CA TYR A 323 -7.04 6.04 2.36
C TYR A 323 -6.30 7.37 2.31
N GLY A 324 -7.10 8.43 2.26
CA GLY A 324 -6.72 9.78 2.61
C GLY A 324 -7.44 10.24 3.87
N TYR A 325 -7.28 11.52 4.16
CA TYR A 325 -7.91 12.20 5.29
C TYR A 325 -8.50 13.54 4.85
N ASP A 326 -9.63 13.87 5.46
CA ASP A 326 -10.32 15.15 5.36
C ASP A 326 -10.26 15.85 6.72
N TRP A 327 -9.50 16.94 6.79
CA TRP A 327 -9.33 17.76 7.98
C TRP A 327 -10.19 19.01 7.91
N THR A 328 -10.97 19.28 8.95
CA THR A 328 -11.57 20.61 9.15
C THR A 328 -10.52 21.58 9.69
N LEU A 329 -10.44 22.77 9.09
CA LEU A 329 -9.51 23.83 9.46
C LEU A 329 -10.16 24.92 10.34
N PRO A 330 -9.37 25.63 11.17
CA PRO A 330 -7.94 25.40 11.42
C PRO A 330 -7.70 24.12 12.24
N PHE A 331 -6.55 23.47 12.02
CA PHE A 331 -6.11 22.37 12.87
C PHE A 331 -5.85 22.87 14.30
N VAL A 332 -6.33 22.10 15.28
CA VAL A 332 -6.09 22.34 16.71
C VAL A 332 -5.62 21.03 17.34
N GLN A 333 -4.45 21.05 17.96
CA GLN A 333 -3.89 19.89 18.66
C GLN A 333 -4.86 19.38 19.74
N GLY A 334 -5.16 18.07 19.72
CA GLY A 334 -6.13 17.46 20.64
C GLY A 334 -7.59 17.72 20.28
N GLY A 335 -7.86 18.35 19.12
CA GLY A 335 -9.21 18.47 18.56
C GLY A 335 -9.74 17.18 17.95
N PRO A 336 -10.89 17.24 17.26
CA PRO A 336 -11.45 16.10 16.55
C PRO A 336 -10.47 15.53 15.52
N TYR A 337 -10.43 14.20 15.42
CA TYR A 337 -9.63 13.51 14.41
C TYR A 337 -10.14 13.79 12.99
N ALA A 338 -9.23 13.86 12.04
CA ALA A 338 -9.53 13.91 10.61
C ALA A 338 -10.31 12.67 10.19
N LYS A 339 -11.23 12.85 9.24
CA LYS A 339 -12.05 11.75 8.74
C LYS A 339 -11.27 10.96 7.70
N ALA A 340 -11.07 9.67 7.92
CA ALA A 340 -10.52 8.78 6.90
C ALA A 340 -11.50 8.65 5.73
N ILE A 341 -11.00 8.77 4.50
CA ILE A 341 -11.80 8.68 3.28
C ILE A 341 -11.10 7.83 2.22
N SER A 342 -11.87 7.19 1.35
CA SER A 342 -11.30 6.55 0.15
C SER A 342 -10.94 7.58 -0.92
N PRO A 343 -10.04 7.24 -1.86
CA PRO A 343 -9.80 8.05 -3.06
C PRO A 343 -11.07 8.36 -3.85
N GLN A 344 -11.98 7.39 -3.99
CA GLN A 344 -13.27 7.64 -4.65
C GLN A 344 -14.12 8.67 -3.88
N GLN A 345 -14.12 8.63 -2.54
CA GLN A 345 -14.81 9.64 -1.73
C GLN A 345 -14.16 11.01 -1.84
N ALA A 346 -12.82 11.09 -1.93
CA ALA A 346 -12.10 12.33 -2.16
C ALA A 346 -12.50 12.97 -3.50
N ILE A 347 -12.58 12.17 -4.57
CA ILE A 347 -13.04 12.62 -5.89
C ILE A 347 -14.51 13.11 -5.83
N GLN A 348 -15.38 12.40 -5.11
CA GLN A 348 -16.77 12.82 -4.90
C GLN A 348 -16.87 14.15 -4.14
N LEU A 349 -16.04 14.37 -3.11
CA LEU A 349 -15.97 15.64 -2.39
C LEU A 349 -15.50 16.78 -3.31
N ALA A 350 -14.44 16.55 -4.10
CA ALA A 350 -13.95 17.54 -5.05
C ALA A 350 -15.01 17.90 -6.10
N SER A 351 -15.74 16.91 -6.62
CA SER A 351 -16.87 17.11 -7.53
C SER A 351 -18.00 17.90 -6.86
N LYS A 352 -18.44 17.49 -5.66
CA LYS A 352 -19.52 18.14 -4.90
C LYS A 352 -19.26 19.62 -4.66
N TYR A 353 -18.04 19.98 -4.29
CA TYR A 353 -17.67 21.35 -3.94
C TYR A 353 -16.96 22.10 -5.09
N ASN A 354 -16.95 21.54 -6.30
CA ASN A 354 -16.29 22.12 -7.48
C ASN A 354 -14.83 22.53 -7.20
N ALA A 355 -14.10 21.70 -6.46
CA ALA A 355 -12.70 21.90 -6.12
C ALA A 355 -11.79 21.23 -7.16
N GLU A 356 -10.74 21.94 -7.58
CA GLU A 356 -9.68 21.38 -8.42
C GLU A 356 -8.76 20.48 -7.57
N ILE A 357 -8.49 19.27 -8.06
CA ILE A 357 -7.53 18.35 -7.46
C ILE A 357 -6.14 18.78 -7.89
N LYS A 358 -5.35 19.30 -6.95
CA LYS A 358 -3.94 19.62 -7.16
C LYS A 358 -3.10 18.39 -6.89
N PHE A 359 -1.87 18.39 -7.40
CA PHE A 359 -0.88 17.36 -7.12
C PHE A 359 0.37 18.03 -6.57
N ASP A 360 0.79 17.59 -5.39
CA ASP A 360 2.03 18.02 -4.80
C ASP A 360 3.17 17.17 -5.37
N GLU A 361 4.04 17.80 -6.16
CA GLU A 361 5.15 17.10 -6.83
C GLU A 361 6.28 16.70 -5.87
N GLU A 362 6.38 17.33 -4.69
CA GLU A 362 7.40 16.99 -3.69
C GLU A 362 6.96 15.77 -2.86
N ALA A 363 5.72 15.80 -2.37
CA ALA A 363 5.14 14.69 -1.64
C ALA A 363 4.72 13.53 -2.56
N GLN A 364 4.53 13.79 -3.87
CA GLN A 364 3.89 12.90 -4.83
C GLN A 364 2.50 12.44 -4.37
N ALA A 365 1.64 13.40 -4.00
CA ALA A 365 0.29 13.11 -3.50
C ALA A 365 -0.75 14.15 -3.97
N PRO A 366 -2.00 13.73 -4.28
CA PRO A 366 -3.08 14.65 -4.60
C PRO A 366 -3.65 15.34 -3.35
N THR A 367 -4.05 16.60 -3.52
CA THR A 367 -4.65 17.42 -2.47
C THR A 367 -5.65 18.43 -3.03
N PHE A 368 -6.63 18.84 -2.22
CA PHE A 368 -7.48 19.99 -2.50
C PHE A 368 -8.04 20.59 -1.21
N ARG A 369 -8.61 21.78 -1.34
CA ARG A 369 -9.38 22.44 -0.28
C ARG A 369 -10.79 22.73 -0.76
N TYR A 370 -11.74 22.70 0.15
CA TYR A 370 -13.11 23.14 -0.11
C TYR A 370 -13.70 23.85 1.11
N THR A 371 -14.82 24.54 0.92
CA THR A 371 -15.59 25.14 2.01
C THR A 371 -16.94 24.43 2.10
N ASP A 372 -17.28 23.91 3.28
CA ASP A 372 -18.53 23.21 3.52
C ASP A 372 -19.73 24.18 3.64
N GLU A 373 -20.92 23.61 3.78
CA GLU A 373 -22.18 24.34 3.94
C GLU A 373 -22.21 25.21 5.21
N ASN A 374 -21.35 24.92 6.21
CA ASN A 374 -21.21 25.65 7.46
C ASN A 374 -20.07 26.69 7.43
N GLN A 375 -19.54 27.01 6.25
CA GLN A 375 -18.41 27.93 6.06
C GLN A 375 -17.10 27.46 6.73
N LYS A 376 -16.97 26.16 6.99
CA LYS A 376 -15.72 25.55 7.44
C LYS A 376 -14.86 25.21 6.24
N VAL A 377 -13.58 25.56 6.32
CA VAL A 377 -12.61 25.17 5.31
C VAL A 377 -12.11 23.78 5.64
N HIS A 378 -11.98 22.95 4.62
CA HIS A 378 -11.45 21.60 4.70
C HIS A 378 -10.19 21.49 3.84
N GLU A 379 -9.24 20.66 4.28
CA GLU A 379 -8.10 20.24 3.49
C GLU A 379 -8.07 18.72 3.39
N VAL A 380 -7.95 18.23 2.16
CA VAL A 380 -7.98 16.81 1.84
C VAL A 380 -6.64 16.40 1.24
N TRP A 381 -6.05 15.34 1.79
CA TRP A 381 -4.92 14.63 1.18
C TRP A 381 -5.30 13.16 1.01
N PHE A 382 -5.02 12.60 -0.16
CA PHE A 382 -5.41 11.22 -0.49
C PHE A 382 -4.40 10.59 -1.45
N GLU A 383 -4.70 9.40 -1.97
CA GLU A 383 -3.89 8.70 -2.96
C GLU A 383 -4.63 8.64 -4.30
N ASP A 384 -3.89 8.65 -5.41
CA ASP A 384 -4.45 8.38 -6.73
C ASP A 384 -3.48 7.57 -7.59
N ALA A 385 -3.84 7.35 -8.86
CA ALA A 385 -3.01 6.58 -9.77
C ALA A 385 -1.57 7.13 -9.90
N ARG A 386 -1.37 8.45 -9.82
CA ARG A 386 -0.05 9.09 -9.93
C ARG A 386 0.81 8.75 -8.71
N SER A 387 0.27 8.94 -7.50
CA SER A 387 1.00 8.67 -6.26
C SER A 387 1.36 7.19 -6.12
N ILE A 388 0.43 6.29 -6.47
CA ILE A 388 0.71 4.84 -6.47
C ILE A 388 1.77 4.45 -7.51
N GLN A 389 1.74 5.03 -8.71
CA GLN A 389 2.77 4.76 -9.71
C GLN A 389 4.16 5.22 -9.25
N ALA A 390 4.26 6.39 -8.64
CA ALA A 390 5.52 6.89 -8.08
C ALA A 390 6.09 5.94 -7.02
N LYS A 391 5.22 5.39 -6.16
CA LYS A 391 5.60 4.41 -5.15
C LYS A 391 5.96 3.04 -5.74
N PHE A 392 5.30 2.60 -6.81
CA PHE A 392 5.70 1.40 -7.55
C PHE A 392 7.05 1.56 -8.24
N ASP A 393 7.36 2.75 -8.72
CA ASP A 393 8.68 3.03 -9.29
C ASP A 393 9.76 3.01 -8.21
N LEU A 394 9.49 3.56 -7.02
CA LEU A 394 10.38 3.44 -5.84
C LEU A 394 10.61 1.97 -5.44
N VAL A 395 9.56 1.16 -5.41
CA VAL A 395 9.62 -0.28 -5.13
C VAL A 395 10.51 -1.02 -6.14
N LYS A 396 10.52 -0.61 -7.42
CA LYS A 396 11.41 -1.17 -8.44
C LYS A 396 12.83 -0.66 -8.30
N GLU A 397 13.00 0.63 -8.05
CA GLU A 397 14.29 1.30 -7.90
C GLU A 397 15.11 0.68 -6.75
N LEU A 398 14.47 0.44 -5.61
CA LEU A 398 15.12 -0.14 -4.43
C LEU A 398 15.07 -1.68 -4.42
N HIS A 399 14.58 -2.32 -5.49
CA HIS A 399 14.48 -3.78 -5.63
C HIS A 399 13.77 -4.47 -4.45
N LEU A 400 12.73 -3.84 -3.90
CA LEU A 400 12.02 -4.33 -2.71
C LEU A 400 11.24 -5.62 -3.00
N ARG A 401 10.79 -6.33 -1.95
CA ARG A 401 9.93 -7.51 -2.09
C ARG A 401 8.57 -7.17 -2.72
N GLY A 402 8.00 -6.04 -2.30
CA GLY A 402 6.72 -5.54 -2.80
C GLY A 402 6.04 -4.59 -1.82
N VAL A 403 4.72 -4.66 -1.74
CA VAL A 403 3.88 -3.65 -1.05
C VAL A 403 2.89 -4.32 -0.10
N SER A 404 2.67 -3.69 1.07
CA SER A 404 1.72 -4.13 2.08
C SER A 404 0.69 -3.04 2.37
N TYR A 405 -0.58 -3.30 2.07
CA TYR A 405 -1.64 -2.29 2.08
C TYR A 405 -2.41 -2.23 3.39
N TRP A 406 -2.57 -1.02 3.95
CA TRP A 406 -3.53 -0.70 5.01
C TRP A 406 -4.66 0.17 4.43
N LYS A 407 -5.90 -0.30 4.35
CA LYS A 407 -6.39 -1.66 4.52
C LYS A 407 -7.49 -1.95 3.50
N LEU A 408 -7.87 -3.21 3.38
CA LEU A 408 -8.95 -3.66 2.51
C LEU A 408 -10.30 -3.00 2.87
N GLY A 409 -11.20 -2.90 1.89
CA GLY A 409 -12.51 -2.26 2.04
C GLY A 409 -12.51 -0.76 1.75
N ILE A 410 -11.38 -0.19 1.33
CA ILE A 410 -11.26 1.18 0.86
C ILE A 410 -11.28 1.19 -0.67
N SER A 411 -12.30 1.80 -1.28
CA SER A 411 -12.47 1.81 -2.74
C SER A 411 -11.40 2.67 -3.42
N PHE A 412 -10.54 2.00 -4.18
CA PHE A 412 -9.46 2.58 -4.97
C PHE A 412 -9.08 1.65 -6.15
N PRO A 413 -9.93 1.58 -7.19
CA PRO A 413 -9.78 0.59 -8.28
C PRO A 413 -8.46 0.72 -9.04
N GLN A 414 -7.97 1.94 -9.24
CA GLN A 414 -6.75 2.21 -10.00
C GLN A 414 -5.52 1.55 -9.37
N ASN A 415 -5.47 1.42 -8.03
CA ASN A 415 -4.35 0.74 -7.37
C ASN A 415 -4.21 -0.71 -7.85
N TRP A 416 -5.31 -1.47 -7.84
CA TRP A 416 -5.31 -2.89 -8.22
C TRP A 416 -4.94 -3.08 -9.69
N LEU A 417 -5.44 -2.20 -10.56
CA LEU A 417 -5.10 -2.21 -11.97
C LEU A 417 -3.62 -1.90 -12.22
N LEU A 418 -3.06 -0.93 -11.50
CA LEU A 418 -1.65 -0.60 -11.62
C LEU A 418 -0.73 -1.72 -11.11
N ILE A 419 -1.17 -2.55 -10.15
CA ILE A 419 -0.38 -3.72 -9.72
C ILE A 419 -0.09 -4.64 -10.91
N ILE A 420 -1.13 -5.08 -11.62
CA ILE A 420 -0.97 -6.02 -12.76
C ILE A 420 -0.36 -5.36 -13.99
N ASP A 421 -0.41 -4.04 -14.07
CA ASP A 421 0.30 -3.29 -15.10
C ASP A 421 1.81 -3.23 -14.86
N ASN A 422 2.22 -3.15 -13.60
CA ASN A 422 3.61 -2.94 -13.21
C ASN A 422 4.35 -4.23 -12.82
N PHE A 423 3.64 -5.25 -12.37
CA PHE A 423 4.23 -6.43 -11.74
C PHE A 423 3.56 -7.73 -12.16
N GLN A 424 4.33 -8.81 -12.10
CA GLN A 424 3.80 -10.16 -12.05
C GLN A 424 3.57 -10.52 -10.58
N VAL A 425 2.31 -10.62 -10.16
CA VAL A 425 1.95 -10.96 -8.78
C VAL A 425 2.34 -12.41 -8.48
N VAL A 426 3.11 -12.61 -7.42
CA VAL A 426 3.49 -13.95 -6.95
C VAL A 426 2.33 -14.60 -6.20
N LYS A 427 2.10 -15.90 -6.44
CA LYS A 427 1.15 -16.77 -5.70
C LYS A 427 1.92 -17.87 -4.99
N LYS A 428 1.39 -18.42 -3.88
CA LYS A 428 2.12 -19.39 -3.02
C LYS A 428 1.23 -20.46 -2.42
#